data_AF-A0A958Q8A9-F1
#
_entry.id   AF-A0A958Q8A9-F1
#
_cell.length_a   1.000
_cell.length_b   1.000
_cell.length_c   1.000
_cell.angle_alpha   90.00
_cell.angle_beta   90.00
_cell.angle_gamma   90.00
#
_symmetry.space_group_name_H-M   'P 1'
#
loop_
_entity.id
_entity.type
_entity.pdbx_description
1 polymer ?
#
loop_
_entity_poly.entity_id
_entity_poly.type
_entity_poly.pdbx_seq_one_letter_code
_entity_poly.pdbx_strand_id
1 'polypeptide(L)' 'MTKALITGITGQDGSYLAEFLLDKGYEVAGIARRLSVPNTHYISHLLGTVK' A
#
# COMPACT_ATOMS: atom_id res chain seq x y z
N MET A 1 -7.95 5.13 -16.15
CA MET A 1 -7.86 4.39 -14.87
C MET A 1 -7.68 5.38 -13.75
N THR A 2 -8.38 5.18 -12.64
CA THR A 2 -8.28 6.04 -11.46
C THR A 2 -7.07 5.63 -10.63
N LYS A 3 -6.30 6.60 -10.14
CA LYS A 3 -5.07 6.36 -9.36
C LYS A 3 -5.26 6.80 -7.92
N ALA A 4 -4.68 6.08 -6.98
CA ALA A 4 -4.69 6.43 -5.57
C ALA A 4 -3.26 6.42 -5.00
N LEU A 5 -2.94 7.43 -4.21
CA LEU A 5 -1.70 7.51 -3.46
C LEU A 5 -2.02 7.35 -1.97
N ILE A 6 -1.43 6.35 -1.33
CA ILE A 6 -1.64 6.07 0.10
C ILE A 6 -0.38 6.45 0.87
N THR A 7 -0.50 7.42 1.77
CA THR A 7 0.48 7.70 2.80
C THR A 7 0.19 6.85 4.03
N GLY A 8 1.24 6.38 4.72
CA GLY A 8 1.06 5.45 5.83
C GLY A 8 0.60 4.05 5.39
N ILE A 9 0.91 3.66 4.14
CA ILE A 9 0.52 2.37 3.57
C ILE A 9 1.01 1.18 4.42
N THR A 10 2.14 1.32 5.09
CA THR A 10 2.72 0.29 5.96
C THR A 10 1.94 0.04 7.25
N GLY A 11 0.94 0.88 7.58
CA GLY A 11 0.04 0.65 8.70
C GLY A 11 -1.03 -0.40 8.36
N GLN A 12 -1.75 -0.88 9.38
CA GLN A 12 -2.86 -1.79 9.19
C GLN A 12 -3.93 -1.17 8.27
N ASP A 13 -4.46 -0.01 8.64
CA ASP A 13 -5.52 0.65 7.88
C ASP A 13 -5.09 0.99 6.44
N GLY A 14 -3.82 1.38 6.26
CA GLY A 14 -3.24 1.65 4.95
C GLY A 14 -3.22 0.40 4.06
N SER A 15 -2.92 -0.77 4.63
CA SER A 15 -2.96 -2.05 3.94
C SER A 15 -4.37 -2.45 3.52
N TYR A 16 -5.35 -2.33 4.43
CA TYR A 16 -6.76 -2.64 4.12
C TYR A 16 -7.34 -1.70 3.07
N LEU A 17 -6.99 -0.41 3.13
CA LEU A 17 -7.40 0.56 2.11
C LEU A 17 -6.79 0.24 0.74
N ALA A 18 -5.53 -0.17 0.70
CA ALA A 18 -4.86 -0.56 -0.54
C ALA A 18 -5.55 -1.76 -1.19
N GLU A 19 -5.85 -2.82 -0.42
CA GLU A 19 -6.56 -4.00 -0.89
C GLU A 19 -7.95 -3.63 -1.45
N PHE A 20 -8.73 -2.87 -0.69
CA PHE A 20 -10.05 -2.41 -1.12
C PHE A 20 -10.04 -1.61 -2.42
N LEU A 21 -9.03 -0.75 -2.62
CA LEU A 21 -8.90 0.06 -3.83
C LEU A 21 -8.43 -0.77 -5.03
N LEU A 22 -7.52 -1.73 -4.81
CA LEU A 22 -7.10 -2.68 -5.84
C LEU A 22 -8.28 -3.52 -6.34
N ASP A 23 -9.12 -4.03 -5.45
CA ASP A 23 -10.36 -4.76 -5.79
C ASP A 23 -11.35 -3.92 -6.61
N LYS A 24 -11.30 -2.60 -6.45
CA LYS A 24 -12.10 -1.64 -7.24
C LYS A 24 -11.45 -1.26 -8.58
N GLY A 25 -10.30 -1.84 -8.93
CA GLY A 25 -9.60 -1.58 -10.18
C GLY A 25 -8.79 -0.28 -10.21
N TYR A 26 -8.41 0.24 -9.03
CA TYR A 26 -7.52 1.40 -8.95
C TYR A 26 -6.06 0.98 -9.15
N GLU A 27 -5.27 1.88 -9.75
CA GLU A 27 -3.81 1.81 -9.67
C GLU A 27 -3.37 2.45 -8.35
N VAL A 28 -2.83 1.67 -7.42
CA VAL A 28 -2.42 2.13 -6.08
C VAL A 28 -0.90 2.30 -6.02
N ALA A 29 -0.48 3.46 -5.49
CA ALA A 29 0.90 3.73 -5.14
C ALA A 29 1.03 3.98 -3.63
N GLY A 30 2.09 3.47 -3.01
CA GLY A 30 2.31 3.52 -1.57
C GLY A 30 3.53 4.34 -1.17
N ILE A 31 3.39 5.22 -0.18
CA ILE A 31 4.54 5.91 0.44
C ILE A 31 4.87 5.24 1.78
N ALA A 32 6.04 4.60 1.83
CA ALA A 32 6.63 4.10 3.06
C ALA A 32 7.73 5.04 3.56
N ARG A 33 7.80 5.24 4.89
CA ARG A 33 8.89 6.01 5.50
C ARG A 33 10.19 5.21 5.40
N ARG A 34 11.28 5.88 5.01
CA ARG A 34 12.62 5.27 5.07
C ARG A 34 12.98 4.94 6.52
N LEU A 35 13.33 3.69 6.76
CA LEU A 35 13.77 3.16 8.06
C LEU A 35 15.02 2.29 7.85
N SER A 36 15.85 2.16 8.87
CA SER A 36 17.01 1.23 8.84
C SER A 36 16.57 -0.22 8.68
N VAL A 37 15.43 -0.58 9.29
CA VAL A 37 14.74 -1.85 9.10
C VAL A 37 13.38 -1.57 8.46
N PRO A 38 13.07 -2.13 7.27
CA PRO A 38 11.77 -1.99 6.66
C PRO A 38 10.65 -2.55 7.55
N ASN A 39 9.56 -1.81 7.71
CA ASN A 39 8.36 -2.29 8.39
C ASN A 39 7.27 -2.61 7.36
N THR A 40 7.44 -3.73 6.66
CA THR A 40 6.54 -4.18 5.58
C THR A 40 5.61 -5.32 6.01
N HIS A 41 5.56 -5.64 7.30
CA HIS A 41 4.73 -6.69 7.89
C HIS A 41 3.30 -6.69 7.31
N TYR A 42 2.63 -5.54 7.36
CA TYR A 42 1.20 -5.44 6.99
C TYR A 42 1.00 -5.52 5.49
N ILE A 43 1.96 -5.04 4.70
CA ILE A 43 1.84 -4.92 3.24
C ILE A 43 2.60 -6.00 2.47
N SER A 44 3.14 -7.01 3.16
CA SER A 44 3.97 -8.06 2.57
C SER A 44 3.27 -8.80 1.42
N HIS A 45 1.97 -9.03 1.54
CA HIS A 45 1.11 -9.65 0.52
C HIS A 45 0.74 -8.70 -0.64
N LEU A 46 0.98 -7.40 -0.51
CA LEU A 46 0.71 -6.39 -1.53
C LEU A 46 1.97 -6.00 -2.32
N LEU A 47 3.14 -6.46 -1.89
CA LEU A 47 4.41 -6.19 -2.57
C LEU A 47 4.39 -6.79 -3.98
N GLY A 48 4.62 -5.95 -4.99
CA GLY A 48 4.56 -6.32 -6.41
C GLY A 48 3.27 -5.92 -7.12
N THR A 49 2.18 -5.73 -6.36
CA THR A 49 0.89 -5.24 -6.88
C THR A 49 0.77 -3.73 -6.70
N VAL A 50 1.16 -3.22 -5.53
CA VAL A 50 1.24 -1.79 -5.25
C VAL A 50 2.57 -1.23 -5.75
N LYS A 51 2.52 -0.04 -6.36
CA LYS A 51 3.69 0.69 -6.86
C LYS A 51 4.37 1.56 -5.81
#